data_AF-A0A7C4WIN6-F1
#
_entry.id   AF-A0A7C4WIN6-F1
#
_cell.length_a   1.000
_cell.length_b   1.000
_cell.length_c   1.000
_cell.angle_alpha   90.00
_cell.angle_beta   90.00
_cell.angle_gamma   90.00
#
_symmetry.space_group_name_H-M   'P 1'
#
loop_
_entity.id
_entity.type
_entity.pdbx_description
1 polymer ?
#
loop_
_entity_poly.entity_id
_entity_poly.type
_entity_poly.pdbx_seq_one_letter_code
_entity_poly.pdbx_strand_id
1 'polypeptide(L)' 'MFRPWKGLTPKNLLRKRSRIFAKEINGEKALVAISGGVDSTTCAVLTRKAIGEKPCLRIFR' A
#
# COMPACT_ATOMS: atom_id res chain seq x y z
N MET A 1 -25.35 0.16 -15.38
CA MET A 1 -24.29 0.67 -16.26
C MET A 1 -22.95 0.01 -15.87
N PHE A 2 -22.59 -1.08 -16.54
CA PHE A 2 -21.39 -1.85 -16.23
C PHE A 2 -20.19 -1.16 -16.90
N ARG A 3 -19.29 -0.53 -16.12
CA ARG A 3 -18.04 0.00 -16.69
C ARG A 3 -17.13 -1.20 -16.99
N PRO A 4 -16.78 -1.47 -18.26
CA PRO A 4 -15.89 -2.57 -18.56
C PRO A 4 -14.54 -2.30 -17.88
N TRP A 5 -13.95 -3.33 -17.26
CA TRP A 5 -12.65 -3.29 -16.58
C TRP A 5 -11.48 -3.19 -17.58
N LYS A 6 -11.61 -2.35 -18.60
CA LYS A 6 -10.56 -2.09 -19.59
C LYS A 6 -9.40 -1.39 -18.90
N GLY A 7 -8.25 -2.08 -18.81
CA GLY A 7 -7.00 -1.53 -18.30
C GLY A 7 -6.75 -1.73 -16.79
N LEU A 8 -7.64 -2.42 -16.06
CA LEU A 8 -7.44 -2.71 -14.65
C LEU A 8 -6.60 -3.99 -14.46
N THR A 9 -5.31 -3.90 -14.78
CA THR A 9 -4.36 -4.97 -14.44
C THR A 9 -3.95 -4.83 -12.97
N PRO A 10 -3.69 -5.94 -12.25
CA PRO A 10 -3.24 -5.89 -10.86
C PRO A 10 -2.02 -4.99 -10.67
N LYS A 11 -1.05 -5.06 -11.59
CA LYS A 11 0.15 -4.22 -11.58
C LYS A 11 -0.17 -2.72 -11.65
N ASN A 12 -1.08 -2.32 -12.54
CA ASN A 12 -1.45 -0.91 -12.70
C ASN A 12 -2.21 -0.39 -11.48
N LEU A 13 -3.09 -1.20 -10.90
CA LEU A 13 -3.85 -0.84 -9.70
C LEU A 13 -2.92 -0.64 -8.49
N LEU A 14 -2.02 -1.60 -8.28
CA LEU A 14 -1.01 -1.52 -7.21
C LEU A 14 -0.11 -0.29 -7.39
N ARG A 15 0.41 -0.04 -8.61
CA ARG A 15 1.21 1.16 -8.89
C ARG A 15 0.47 2.46 -8.60
N LYS A 16 -0.79 2.57 -9.03
CA LYS A 16 -1.61 3.77 -8.79
C LYS A 16 -1.84 3.98 -7.30
N ARG A 17 -2.24 2.93 -6.57
CA ARG A 17 -2.50 2.98 -5.12
C ARG A 17 -1.23 3.30 -4.32
N SER A 18 -0.10 2.65 -4.61
CA SER A 18 1.17 2.96 -3.95
C SER A 18 1.58 4.42 -4.11
N ARG A 19 1.35 5.02 -5.29
CA ARG A 19 1.65 6.43 -5.51
C ARG A 19 0.72 7.37 -4.73
N ILE A 20 -0.54 6.97 -4.53
CA ILE A 20 -1.49 7.71 -3.71
C ILE A 20 -1.05 7.65 -2.23
N PHE A 21 -0.76 6.46 -1.71
CA PHE A 21 -0.29 6.29 -0.33
C PHE A 21 0.99 7.08 -0.05
N ALA A 22 1.96 7.04 -0.96
CA ALA A 22 3.20 7.80 -0.80
C ALA A 22 2.97 9.31 -0.76
N LYS A 23 1.98 9.82 -1.52
CA LYS A 23 1.60 11.23 -1.49
C LYS A 23 0.84 11.60 -0.21
N GLU A 24 -0.11 10.77 0.21
CA GLU A 24 -0.92 11.01 1.42
C GLU A 24 -0.06 11.01 2.68
N ILE A 25 0.91 10.10 2.78
CA ILE A 25 1.81 10.00 3.94
C ILE A 25 2.80 11.17 3.97
N ASN A 26 3.07 11.81 2.82
CA ASN A 26 3.88 13.03 2.71
C ASN A 26 5.24 12.99 3.45
N GLY A 27 5.85 11.81 3.57
CA GLY A 27 7.13 11.62 4.27
C GLY A 27 7.04 11.46 5.79
N GLU A 28 5.83 11.47 6.36
CA GLU A 28 5.61 11.20 7.78
C GLU A 28 5.80 9.73 8.16
N LYS A 29 5.76 9.46 9.48
CA LYS A 29 5.82 8.11 10.02
C LYS A 29 4.46 7.41 9.86
N ALA A 30 4.47 6.18 9.38
CA ALA A 30 3.30 5.35 9.19
C ALA A 30 3.38 4.08 10.05
N LEU A 31 2.31 3.79 10.78
CA LEU A 31 2.19 2.60 11.61
C LEU A 31 1.23 1.61 10.95
N VAL A 32 1.64 0.33 10.82
CA VAL A 32 0.78 -0.73 10.29
C VAL A 32 0.68 -1.85 11.31
N ALA A 33 -0.53 -2.08 11.82
CA ALA A 33 -0.84 -3.20 12.68
C ALA A 33 -1.13 -4.45 11.82
N ILE A 34 -0.45 -5.56 12.12
CA ILE A 34 -0.62 -6.82 11.40
C ILE A 34 -1.21 -7.86 12.34
N SER A 35 -2.42 -8.34 12.02
CA SER A 35 -3.08 -9.44 12.73
C SER A 35 -2.59 -10.84 12.32
N GLY A 36 -1.76 -10.92 11.26
CA GLY A 36 -1.35 -12.18 10.63
C GLY A 36 -2.25 -12.63 9.49
N GLY A 37 -3.34 -11.90 9.21
CA GLY A 37 -4.20 -12.13 8.05
C GLY A 37 -3.52 -11.77 6.73
N VAL A 38 -4.01 -12.38 5.64
CA VAL A 38 -3.54 -12.10 4.28
C VAL A 38 -3.70 -10.62 3.91
N ASP A 39 -4.78 -9.97 4.36
CA ASP A 39 -5.04 -8.57 4.04
C ASP A 39 -4.06 -7.62 4.74
N SER A 40 -3.81 -7.85 6.03
CA SER A 40 -2.92 -6.99 6.83
C SER A 40 -1.45 -7.17 6.45
N THR A 41 -1.05 -8.39 6.09
CA THR A 41 0.30 -8.67 5.56
C THR A 41 0.49 -8.06 4.17
N THR A 42 -0.49 -8.20 3.26
CA THR A 42 -0.41 -7.60 1.92
C THR A 42 -0.36 -6.07 2.00
N CYS A 43 -1.15 -5.47 2.89
CA CYS A 43 -1.14 -4.03 3.15
C CYS A 43 0.23 -3.54 3.63
N ALA A 44 0.83 -4.22 4.62
CA ALA A 44 2.15 -3.86 5.13
C ALA A 44 3.25 -3.90 4.04
N VAL A 45 3.23 -4.93 3.19
CA VAL A 45 4.18 -5.06 2.07
C VAL A 45 3.98 -3.94 1.03
N LEU A 46 2.74 -3.62 0.68
CA LEU A 46 2.44 -2.55 -0.27
C LEU A 46 2.82 -1.17 0.25
N THR A 47 2.55 -0.91 1.53
CA THR A 47 2.91 0.34 2.20
C THR A 47 4.43 0.49 2.30
N ARG A 48 5.17 -0.58 2.62
CA ARG A 48 6.65 -0.59 2.59
C ARG A 48 7.19 -0.33 1.18
N LYS A 49 6.60 -0.94 0.15
CA LYS A 49 7.00 -0.68 -1.25
C LYS A 49 6.70 0.75 -1.71
N ALA A 50 5.63 1.37 -1.19
CA ALA A 50 5.23 2.71 -1.55
C ALA A 50 6.12 3.80 -0.91
N ILE A 51 6.45 3.65 0.36
CA ILE A 51 7.20 4.65 1.14
C ILE A 51 8.72 4.41 1.06
N GLY A 52 9.13 3.19 0.68
CA GLY A 52 10.52 2.75 0.63
C GLY A 52 11.04 2.29 1.99
N GLU A 53 12.36 2.13 2.12
CA GLU A 53 13.04 1.79 3.38
C GLU A 53 13.19 2.98 4.35
N LYS A 54 12.28 3.96 4.27
CA LYS A 54 12.29 5.05 5.25
C LYS A 54 12.08 4.46 6.65
N PRO A 55 12.72 5.01 7.70
CA PRO A 55 12.58 4.56 9.10
C PRO A 55 11.16 4.75 9.67
N CYS A 56 10.25 5.24 8.82
CA CYS A 56 8.91 5.67 9.11
C CYS A 56 7.90 4.53 9.19
N LEU A 57 8.18 3.32 8.67
CA LEU A 57 7.24 2.20 8.74
C LEU A 57 7.61 1.22 9.87
N ARG A 58 6.81 1.21 10.93
CA ARG A 58 6.93 0.20 12.00
C ARG A 58 5.80 -0.81 11.85
N ILE A 59 6.19 -2.06 11.62
CA ILE A 59 5.29 -3.21 11.52
C ILE A 59 5.20 -3.84 12.90
N PHE A 60 3.99 -3.90 13.46
CA PHE A 60 3.72 -4.63 14.70
C PHE A 60 3.08 -5.96 14.36
N ARG A 61 3.58 -7.02 15.00
CA ARG A 61 3.07 -8.38 14.94
C ARG A 61 2.46 -8.72 16.30
#